data_AF-A0A7C4DFM3-F1
#
_entry.id   AF-A0A7C4DFM3-F1
#
_cell.length_a   1.000
_cell.length_b   1.000
_cell.length_c   1.000
_cell.angle_alpha   90.00
_cell.angle_beta   90.00
_cell.angle_gamma   90.00
#
_symmetry.space_group_name_H-M   'P 1'
#
loop_
_entity.id
_entity.type
_entity.pdbx_description
1 polymer ?
#
loop_
_entity_poly.entity_id
_entity_poly.type
_entity_poly.pdbx_seq_one_letter_code
_entity_poly.pdbx_strand_id
1 'polypeptide(L)'
;MGFGKIIRLNQIIDPSDGRSLVVAADHGLMLGPIKGVIDLEVTLRKVIAGGPDAILLSPGQARRLHHLFTGKGAPAMLVRIDWTNAFRDKTYTLPARSIQFNRVTTVKDAVKIGASGVVTYLFLGFDREEDHMAMVEEFSAECEYWDMPLIVEPLPMGPRVTKANYVDMVKMAVEKAVELGADALKVPYTGDPYSFRDIVKVSSGVPVLVLGGYKALSIRDSLEVISEVLESGAAGVVFGRNIVQDQNPDEAVRLMKRIIHGKETVTDILRERIKPPVRIIVDAEKCSGCRVCEIACSFTHEKVFDPSMARLRIENSSTGVLFTPYVCTLCYSCVNVCPQKALKVNSKTGAVEVSPELCQGCGICVETCPAGVLKLVNGRLFLCDLCNGLPECVKWCSRNALRVEGGW
;
A
#
# COMPACT_ATOMS: atom_id res chain seq x y z
N MET A 1 -23.50 14.20 16.16
CA MET A 1 -23.21 14.63 14.78
C MET A 1 -24.48 15.15 14.14
N GLY A 2 -24.50 16.40 13.69
CA GLY A 2 -25.63 16.98 12.94
C GLY A 2 -25.88 16.29 11.59
N PHE A 3 -27.08 16.43 11.04
CA PHE A 3 -27.49 15.71 9.83
C PHE A 3 -26.73 16.16 8.58
N GLY A 4 -26.43 17.46 8.45
CA GLY A 4 -25.64 17.98 7.34
C GLY A 4 -24.21 17.43 7.34
N LYS A 5 -23.64 17.27 8.54
CA LYS A 5 -22.32 16.67 8.75
C LYS A 5 -22.31 15.19 8.34
N ILE A 6 -23.35 14.42 8.69
CA ILE A 6 -23.50 13.00 8.27
C ILE A 6 -23.53 12.87 6.74
N ILE A 7 -24.34 13.70 6.05
CA ILE A 7 -24.43 13.66 4.57
C ILE A 7 -23.05 13.89 3.94
N ARG A 8 -22.33 14.90 4.43
CA ARG A 8 -21.01 15.26 3.93
C ARG A 8 -19.96 14.19 4.22
N LEU A 9 -19.97 13.62 5.43
CA LEU A 9 -19.07 12.54 5.80
C LEU A 9 -19.30 11.31 4.91
N ASN A 10 -20.55 11.00 4.58
CA ASN A 10 -20.91 9.90 3.69
C ASN A 10 -20.50 10.12 2.22
N GLN A 11 -20.12 11.34 1.83
CA GLN A 11 -19.50 11.59 0.52
C GLN A 11 -17.99 11.25 0.55
N ILE A 12 -17.38 11.27 1.73
CA ILE A 12 -15.96 10.99 1.93
C ILE A 12 -15.76 9.50 2.22
N ILE A 13 -16.61 8.92 3.05
CA ILE A 13 -16.59 7.51 3.46
C ILE A 13 -17.88 6.87 2.97
N ASP A 14 -17.76 5.87 2.11
CA ASP A 14 -18.94 5.25 1.50
C ASP A 14 -19.78 4.54 2.59
N PRO A 15 -21.05 4.91 2.78
CA PRO A 15 -21.87 4.33 3.85
C PRO A 15 -22.26 2.87 3.59
N SER A 16 -22.09 2.34 2.38
CA SER A 16 -22.42 0.96 2.03
C SER A 16 -21.43 -0.06 2.58
N ASP A 17 -20.16 0.32 2.73
CA ASP A 17 -19.09 -0.54 3.24
C ASP A 17 -18.25 0.10 4.37
N GLY A 18 -18.47 1.38 4.66
CA GLY A 18 -17.73 2.15 5.64
C GLY A 18 -16.29 2.46 5.22
N ARG A 19 -15.98 2.43 3.92
CA ARG A 19 -14.60 2.56 3.40
C ARG A 19 -14.34 3.81 2.58
N SER A 20 -13.07 4.16 2.42
CA SER A 20 -12.66 5.34 1.64
C SER A 20 -11.23 5.24 1.07
N LEU A 21 -11.08 5.67 -0.18
CA LEU A 21 -9.83 6.05 -0.82
C LEU A 21 -9.79 7.57 -1.02
N VAL A 22 -9.00 8.23 -0.19
CA VAL A 22 -8.73 9.67 -0.29
C VAL A 22 -7.39 9.90 -0.97
N VAL A 23 -7.33 10.82 -1.94
CA VAL A 23 -6.08 11.24 -2.58
C VAL A 23 -5.62 12.59 -2.06
N ALA A 24 -4.43 12.66 -1.46
CA ALA A 24 -3.86 13.91 -0.97
C ALA A 24 -2.99 14.62 -2.02
N ALA A 25 -3.36 15.86 -2.36
CA ALA A 25 -2.68 16.69 -3.35
C ALA A 25 -2.25 18.08 -2.78
N ASP A 26 -2.47 18.31 -1.50
CA ASP A 26 -2.15 19.54 -0.76
C ASP A 26 -0.65 19.75 -0.48
N HIS A 27 0.20 18.76 -0.75
CA HIS A 27 1.65 18.79 -0.53
C HIS A 27 2.35 20.04 -1.07
N GLY A 28 1.83 20.66 -2.14
CA GLY A 28 2.41 21.89 -2.69
C GLY A 28 2.46 23.04 -1.69
N LEU A 29 1.51 23.10 -0.76
CA LEU A 29 1.47 24.07 0.33
C LEU A 29 2.62 23.86 1.35
N MET A 30 3.00 22.60 1.56
CA MET A 30 3.97 22.21 2.59
C MET A 30 5.40 22.05 2.05
N LEU A 31 5.53 21.44 0.87
CA LEU A 31 6.79 20.95 0.29
C LEU A 31 7.19 21.71 -0.98
N GLY A 32 6.35 22.63 -1.47
CA GLY A 32 6.57 23.32 -2.73
C GLY A 32 6.37 22.41 -3.96
N PRO A 33 6.99 22.75 -5.11
CA PRO A 33 6.68 22.15 -6.42
C PRO A 33 7.31 20.75 -6.59
N ILE A 34 6.78 19.76 -5.88
CA ILE A 34 7.21 18.36 -6.02
C ILE A 34 6.61 17.71 -7.27
N LYS A 35 7.26 16.65 -7.79
CA LYS A 35 6.70 15.79 -8.86
C LYS A 35 5.24 15.45 -8.54
N GLY A 36 4.36 15.52 -9.55
CA GLY A 36 2.93 15.26 -9.41
C GLY A 36 2.10 16.48 -9.03
N VAL A 37 2.70 17.51 -8.44
CA VAL A 37 2.00 18.73 -7.98
C VAL A 37 2.40 19.98 -8.78
N ILE A 38 3.45 19.90 -9.62
CA ILE A 38 3.89 20.99 -10.51
C ILE A 38 2.76 21.40 -11.47
N ASP A 39 2.19 20.43 -12.20
CA ASP A 39 1.02 20.61 -13.05
C ASP A 39 -0.17 19.86 -12.45
N LEU A 40 -0.70 20.43 -11.37
CA LEU A 40 -1.69 19.74 -10.56
C LEU A 40 -3.01 19.50 -11.30
N GLU A 41 -3.42 20.39 -12.22
CA GLU A 41 -4.67 20.20 -12.95
C GLU A 41 -4.62 18.94 -13.84
N VAL A 42 -3.52 18.76 -14.57
CA VAL A 42 -3.31 17.55 -15.40
C VAL A 42 -3.30 16.30 -14.53
N THR A 43 -2.61 16.33 -13.39
CA THR A 43 -2.58 15.19 -12.45
C THR A 43 -3.98 14.89 -11.90
N LEU A 44 -4.73 15.91 -11.45
CA LEU A 44 -6.05 15.72 -10.85
C LEU A 44 -7.06 15.18 -11.84
N ARG A 45 -7.00 15.57 -13.12
CA ARG A 45 -7.87 14.99 -14.17
C ARG A 45 -7.68 13.48 -14.29
N LYS A 46 -6.44 12.99 -14.24
CA LYS A 46 -6.15 11.55 -14.24
C LYS A 46 -6.64 10.89 -12.94
N VAL A 47 -6.33 11.48 -11.79
CA VAL A 47 -6.79 10.97 -10.49
C VAL A 47 -8.32 10.84 -10.47
N ILE A 48 -9.06 11.88 -10.85
CA ILE A 48 -10.52 11.89 -10.91
C ILE A 48 -11.05 10.83 -11.89
N ALA A 49 -10.38 10.60 -13.02
CA ALA A 49 -10.75 9.53 -13.96
C ALA A 49 -10.56 8.09 -13.39
N GLY A 50 -9.79 7.95 -12.32
CA GLY A 50 -9.71 6.72 -11.52
C GLY A 50 -10.87 6.57 -10.53
N GLY A 51 -11.56 7.66 -10.21
CA GLY A 51 -12.76 7.69 -9.36
C GLY A 51 -12.51 7.52 -7.86
N PRO A 52 -11.58 8.27 -7.22
CA PRO A 52 -11.40 8.22 -5.76
C PRO A 52 -12.66 8.75 -5.06
N ASP A 53 -12.79 8.50 -3.76
CA ASP A 53 -13.97 8.96 -3.01
C ASP A 53 -13.81 10.42 -2.58
N ALA A 54 -12.59 10.83 -2.22
CA ALA A 54 -12.28 12.22 -1.90
C ALA A 54 -10.88 12.65 -2.36
N ILE A 55 -10.68 13.96 -2.53
CA ILE A 55 -9.38 14.56 -2.80
C ILE A 55 -9.12 15.70 -1.81
N LEU A 56 -7.96 15.66 -1.14
CA LEU A 56 -7.49 16.70 -0.24
C LEU A 56 -6.64 17.72 -0.98
N LEU A 57 -7.05 18.99 -0.90
CA LEU A 57 -6.42 20.15 -1.51
C LEU A 57 -6.07 21.21 -0.46
N SER A 58 -5.09 22.06 -0.79
CA SER A 58 -4.89 23.31 -0.06
C SER A 58 -5.95 24.35 -0.45
N PRO A 59 -6.18 25.41 0.35
CA PRO A 59 -7.21 26.41 0.03
C PRO A 59 -6.97 27.10 -1.31
N GLY A 60 -5.71 27.39 -1.64
CA GLY A 60 -5.34 27.99 -2.92
C GLY A 60 -5.56 27.05 -4.10
N GLN A 61 -5.26 25.75 -3.94
CA GLN A 61 -5.53 24.74 -4.96
C GLN A 61 -7.03 24.57 -5.18
N ALA A 62 -7.81 24.47 -4.10
CA ALA A 62 -9.27 24.36 -4.17
C ALA A 62 -9.87 25.54 -4.94
N ARG A 63 -9.50 26.78 -4.63
CA ARG A 63 -10.01 27.98 -5.34
C ARG A 63 -9.76 27.93 -6.84
N ARG A 64 -8.57 27.50 -7.27
CA ARG A 64 -8.21 27.45 -8.68
C ARG A 64 -8.78 26.25 -9.44
N LEU A 65 -9.01 25.14 -8.74
CA LEU A 65 -9.30 23.83 -9.36
C LEU A 65 -10.70 23.30 -9.01
N HIS A 66 -11.55 24.08 -8.32
CA HIS A 66 -12.90 23.67 -7.92
C HIS A 66 -13.77 23.25 -9.12
N HIS A 67 -13.50 23.75 -10.32
CA HIS A 67 -14.22 23.37 -11.55
C HIS A 67 -14.15 21.87 -11.84
N LEU A 68 -13.09 21.19 -11.38
CA LEU A 68 -12.92 19.73 -11.53
C LEU A 68 -13.90 18.91 -10.65
N PHE A 69 -14.59 19.54 -9.70
CA PHE A 69 -15.43 18.90 -8.68
C PHE A 69 -16.93 19.16 -8.87
N THR A 70 -17.34 19.67 -10.03
CA THR A 70 -18.70 20.19 -10.25
C THR A 70 -19.69 19.15 -10.82
N GLY A 71 -19.22 17.98 -11.26
CA GLY A 71 -20.03 16.96 -11.93
C GLY A 71 -20.72 15.99 -10.98
N LYS A 72 -21.83 15.38 -11.44
CA LYS A 72 -22.40 14.20 -10.75
C LYS A 72 -21.36 13.08 -10.73
N GLY A 73 -21.07 12.55 -9.54
CA GLY A 73 -20.03 11.54 -9.34
C GLY A 73 -18.61 12.10 -9.26
N ALA A 74 -18.43 13.42 -9.15
CA ALA A 74 -17.15 13.99 -8.73
C ALA A 74 -16.80 13.53 -7.31
N PRO A 75 -15.49 13.36 -6.99
CA PRO A 75 -15.07 13.03 -5.63
C PRO A 75 -15.43 14.14 -4.66
N ALA A 76 -15.58 13.80 -3.39
CA ALA A 76 -15.69 14.78 -2.31
C ALA A 76 -14.44 15.68 -2.26
N MET A 77 -14.66 16.98 -2.05
CA MET A 77 -13.57 17.94 -1.93
C MET A 77 -13.23 18.14 -0.45
N LEU A 78 -12.00 17.76 -0.07
CA LEU A 78 -11.45 18.05 1.25
C LEU A 78 -10.50 19.25 1.16
N VAL A 79 -10.57 20.15 2.15
CA VAL A 79 -9.72 21.33 2.20
C VAL A 79 -8.88 21.33 3.47
N ARG A 80 -7.56 21.42 3.33
CA ARG A 80 -6.65 21.66 4.46
C ARG A 80 -6.83 23.09 4.98
N ILE A 81 -7.02 23.27 6.29
CA ILE A 81 -7.38 24.58 6.87
C ILE A 81 -6.28 25.26 7.69
N ASP A 82 -5.17 24.56 7.89
CA ASP A 82 -3.98 24.98 8.62
C ASP A 82 -2.70 24.71 7.80
N TRP A 83 -1.59 25.26 8.28
CA TRP A 83 -0.27 25.13 7.69
C TRP A 83 0.79 25.14 8.77
N THR A 84 1.92 24.52 8.47
CA THR A 84 3.09 24.51 9.33
C THR A 84 4.38 24.68 8.54
N ASN A 85 5.34 25.38 9.14
CA ASN A 85 6.70 25.47 8.65
C ASN A 85 7.57 24.25 9.04
N ALA A 86 6.98 23.22 9.67
CA ALA A 86 7.70 22.06 10.18
C ALA A 86 8.23 21.13 9.09
N PHE A 87 7.55 21.09 7.94
CA PHE A 87 8.02 20.32 6.80
C PHE A 87 8.96 21.20 5.97
N ARG A 88 10.25 20.83 5.96
CA ARG A 88 11.28 21.47 5.14
C ARG A 88 12.12 20.41 4.46
N ASP A 89 12.98 20.84 3.54
CA ASP A 89 13.93 19.93 2.95
C ASP A 89 14.82 19.29 4.03
N LYS A 90 15.43 18.15 3.69
CA LYS A 90 16.25 17.37 4.64
C LYS A 90 17.55 18.06 5.06
N THR A 91 17.87 19.21 4.49
CA THR A 91 19.12 19.95 4.73
C THR A 91 18.98 20.98 5.85
N TYR A 92 17.76 21.32 6.25
CA TYR A 92 17.53 22.33 7.28
C TYR A 92 16.36 22.01 8.22
N THR A 93 16.70 21.62 9.45
CA THR A 93 15.73 21.41 10.54
C THR A 93 15.59 22.69 11.36
N LEU A 94 14.37 23.22 11.47
CA LEU A 94 14.09 24.33 12.37
C LEU A 94 14.18 23.88 13.84
N PRO A 95 14.65 24.73 14.76
CA PRO A 95 14.50 24.47 16.20
C PRO A 95 13.03 24.23 16.55
N ALA A 96 12.75 23.28 17.44
CA ALA A 96 11.38 22.92 17.84
C ALA A 96 10.54 24.14 18.26
N ARG A 97 11.14 25.06 19.03
CA ARG A 97 10.51 26.34 19.46
C ARG A 97 10.17 27.33 18.33
N SER A 98 10.69 27.11 17.12
CA SER A 98 10.47 27.95 15.94
C SER A 98 9.45 27.34 14.98
N ILE A 99 8.94 26.15 15.30
CA ILE A 99 7.86 25.52 14.57
C ILE A 99 6.58 26.29 14.87
N GLN A 100 5.83 26.59 13.81
CA GLN A 100 4.56 27.30 13.90
C GLN A 100 3.47 26.48 13.23
N PHE A 101 2.28 26.55 13.79
CA PHE A 101 1.04 26.04 13.24
C PHE A 101 0.11 27.24 13.07
N ASN A 102 -0.43 27.42 11.88
CA ASN A 102 -1.23 28.59 11.54
C ASN A 102 -2.46 28.18 10.77
N ARG A 103 -3.60 28.75 11.13
CA ARG A 103 -4.80 28.73 10.28
C ARG A 103 -4.51 29.43 8.95
N VAL A 104 -4.94 28.83 7.84
CA VAL A 104 -4.81 29.40 6.48
C VAL A 104 -6.14 29.65 5.77
N THR A 105 -7.25 29.11 6.28
CA THR A 105 -8.61 29.44 5.83
C THR A 105 -9.62 29.18 6.95
N THR A 106 -10.84 29.70 6.83
CA THR A 106 -11.93 29.42 7.78
C THR A 106 -12.83 28.28 7.30
N VAL A 107 -13.58 27.67 8.23
CA VAL A 107 -14.61 26.66 7.88
C VAL A 107 -15.69 27.27 6.98
N LYS A 108 -16.07 28.54 7.25
CA LYS A 108 -16.99 29.31 6.41
C LYS A 108 -16.52 29.42 4.97
N ASP A 109 -15.23 29.65 4.74
CA ASP A 109 -14.69 29.71 3.37
C ASP A 109 -14.65 28.34 2.70
N ALA A 110 -14.39 27.27 3.47
CA ALA A 110 -14.50 25.89 2.98
C ALA A 110 -15.94 25.55 2.55
N VAL A 111 -16.95 25.97 3.31
CA VAL A 111 -18.36 25.85 2.91
C VAL A 111 -18.63 26.58 1.60
N LYS A 112 -18.16 27.82 1.45
CA LYS A 112 -18.39 28.63 0.24
C LYS A 112 -17.83 28.01 -1.04
N ILE A 113 -16.72 27.26 -0.94
CA ILE A 113 -16.13 26.58 -2.10
C ILE A 113 -16.73 25.19 -2.37
N GLY A 114 -17.70 24.77 -1.56
CA GLY A 114 -18.35 23.47 -1.70
C GLY A 114 -17.51 22.30 -1.17
N ALA A 115 -16.66 22.54 -0.17
CA ALA A 115 -15.95 21.45 0.49
C ALA A 115 -16.95 20.49 1.18
N SER A 116 -16.66 19.20 1.10
CA SER A 116 -17.36 18.15 1.85
C SER A 116 -16.75 17.91 3.21
N GLY A 117 -15.53 18.39 3.48
CA GLY A 117 -14.87 18.26 4.77
C GLY A 117 -13.61 19.11 4.84
N VAL A 118 -13.13 19.32 6.06
CA VAL A 118 -11.87 20.04 6.30
C VAL A 118 -10.87 19.13 6.99
N VAL A 119 -9.59 19.38 6.75
CA VAL A 119 -8.49 18.63 7.35
C VAL A 119 -7.57 19.57 8.11
N THR A 120 -7.25 19.24 9.36
CA THR A 120 -6.27 19.95 10.19
C THR A 120 -5.21 18.99 10.70
N TYR A 121 -3.99 19.45 10.97
CA TYR A 121 -3.04 18.67 11.75
C TYR A 121 -3.38 18.68 13.24
N LEU A 122 -2.83 17.70 13.97
CA LEU A 122 -2.63 17.74 15.42
C LEU A 122 -1.25 17.18 15.72
N PHE A 123 -0.27 18.06 15.91
CA PHE A 123 1.11 17.69 16.19
C PHE A 123 1.34 17.50 17.68
N LEU A 124 1.95 16.37 18.05
CA LEU A 124 2.40 16.07 19.41
C LEU A 124 3.91 15.85 19.44
N GLY A 125 4.55 16.32 20.51
CA GLY A 125 5.99 16.10 20.74
C GLY A 125 6.89 17.30 20.46
N PHE A 126 6.31 18.44 20.12
CA PHE A 126 6.96 19.76 20.18
C PHE A 126 6.70 20.43 21.53
N ASP A 127 7.41 21.52 21.78
CA ASP A 127 7.02 22.45 22.84
C ASP A 127 5.78 23.23 22.37
N ARG A 128 4.89 23.59 23.31
CA ARG A 128 3.63 24.30 23.04
C ARG A 128 2.60 23.54 22.18
N GLU A 129 2.49 22.23 22.35
CA GLU A 129 1.44 21.45 21.67
C GLU A 129 0.02 21.89 22.07
N GLU A 130 -0.15 22.50 23.25
CA GLU A 130 -1.40 23.09 23.72
C GLU A 130 -1.96 24.20 22.80
N ASP A 131 -1.10 24.98 22.15
CA ASP A 131 -1.55 26.00 21.19
C ASP A 131 -2.23 25.35 19.99
N HIS A 132 -1.69 24.21 19.55
CA HIS A 132 -2.23 23.48 18.42
C HIS A 132 -3.52 22.75 18.80
N MET A 133 -3.62 22.24 20.03
CA MET A 133 -4.86 21.69 20.58
C MET A 133 -5.96 22.75 20.63
N ALA A 134 -5.67 23.97 21.10
CA ALA A 134 -6.62 25.07 21.11
C ALA A 134 -7.11 25.44 19.69
N MET A 135 -6.20 25.42 18.70
CA MET A 135 -6.58 25.63 17.30
C MET A 135 -7.54 24.55 16.78
N VAL A 136 -7.31 23.28 17.12
CA VAL A 136 -8.20 22.18 16.73
C VAL A 136 -9.56 22.31 17.42
N GLU A 137 -9.60 22.72 18.70
CA GLU A 137 -10.84 23.00 19.43
C GLU A 137 -11.66 24.10 18.75
N GLU A 138 -11.02 25.21 18.36
CA GLU A 138 -11.68 26.28 17.59
C GLU A 138 -12.27 25.76 16.28
N PHE A 139 -11.49 24.97 15.52
CA PHE A 139 -11.98 24.37 14.28
C PHE A 139 -13.14 23.41 14.51
N SER A 140 -13.11 22.63 15.60
CA SER A 140 -14.18 21.71 15.98
C SER A 140 -15.48 22.46 16.25
N ALA A 141 -15.43 23.54 17.04
CA ALA A 141 -16.58 24.39 17.30
C ALA A 141 -17.15 25.03 16.02
N GLU A 142 -16.28 25.53 15.13
CA GLU A 142 -16.71 26.06 13.83
C GLU A 142 -17.32 24.97 12.93
N CYS A 143 -16.74 23.77 12.92
CA CYS A 143 -17.23 22.63 12.14
C CYS A 143 -18.61 22.18 12.60
N GLU A 144 -18.86 22.16 13.92
CA GLU A 144 -20.18 21.85 14.45
C GLU A 144 -21.21 22.93 14.06
N TYR A 145 -20.84 24.21 14.12
CA TYR A 145 -21.73 25.30 13.71
C TYR A 145 -22.13 25.24 12.23
N TRP A 146 -21.20 24.84 11.36
CA TRP A 146 -21.40 24.79 9.90
C TRP A 146 -21.80 23.41 9.36
N ASP A 147 -22.02 22.42 10.23
CA ASP A 147 -22.26 21.01 9.83
C ASP A 147 -21.15 20.47 8.89
N MET A 148 -19.90 20.89 9.11
CA MET A 148 -18.74 20.51 8.30
C MET A 148 -17.98 19.37 8.97
N PRO A 149 -17.74 18.22 8.30
CA PRO A 149 -16.88 17.18 8.83
C PRO A 149 -15.45 17.67 9.10
N LEU A 150 -14.96 17.44 10.31
CA LEU A 150 -13.58 17.71 10.71
C LEU A 150 -12.75 16.42 10.68
N ILE A 151 -11.77 16.37 9.79
CA ILE A 151 -10.76 15.31 9.78
C ILE A 151 -9.51 15.83 10.49
N VAL A 152 -9.12 15.17 11.58
CA VAL A 152 -7.89 15.51 12.30
C VAL A 152 -6.78 14.56 11.88
N GLU A 153 -5.60 15.10 11.56
CA GLU A 153 -4.38 14.37 11.23
C GLU A 153 -3.41 14.37 12.43
N PRO A 154 -3.60 13.45 13.40
CA PRO A 154 -2.70 13.33 14.54
C PRO A 154 -1.32 12.84 14.12
N LEU A 155 -0.30 13.66 14.35
CA LEU A 155 1.09 13.40 13.95
C LEU A 155 2.03 13.57 15.14
N PRO A 156 2.50 12.44 15.72
CA PRO A 156 3.66 12.47 16.59
C PRO A 156 4.90 12.90 15.80
N MET A 157 5.37 14.11 16.07
CA MET A 157 6.58 14.66 15.48
C MET A 157 7.22 15.65 16.45
N GLY A 158 8.55 15.67 16.50
CA GLY A 158 9.30 16.60 17.33
C GLY A 158 10.28 15.89 18.26
N PRO A 159 11.02 16.66 19.08
CA PRO A 159 12.12 16.16 19.90
C PRO A 159 11.70 15.11 20.94
N ARG A 160 10.42 15.04 21.32
CA ARG A 160 9.91 14.05 22.30
C ARG A 160 9.50 12.71 21.67
N VAL A 161 9.52 12.62 20.34
CA VAL A 161 9.10 11.42 19.60
C VAL A 161 10.32 10.60 19.22
N THR A 162 10.34 9.35 19.68
CA THR A 162 11.41 8.38 19.43
C THR A 162 10.82 7.12 18.80
N LYS A 163 11.67 6.22 18.30
CA LYS A 163 11.20 4.90 17.82
C LYS A 163 10.56 4.07 18.94
N ALA A 164 11.05 4.19 20.18
CA ALA A 164 10.61 3.37 21.29
C ALA A 164 9.20 3.73 21.78
N ASN A 165 8.83 5.02 21.74
CA ASN A 165 7.52 5.51 22.17
C ASN A 165 6.58 5.88 21.02
N TYR A 166 6.96 5.62 19.76
CA TYR A 166 6.20 6.11 18.59
C TYR A 166 4.74 5.66 18.63
N VAL A 167 4.50 4.36 18.84
CA VAL A 167 3.15 3.79 18.87
C VAL A 167 2.31 4.39 20.01
N ASP A 168 2.88 4.56 21.19
CA ASP A 168 2.19 5.16 22.34
C ASP A 168 1.86 6.64 22.09
N MET A 169 2.75 7.37 21.43
CA MET A 169 2.48 8.75 21.02
C MET A 169 1.38 8.82 19.96
N VAL A 170 1.31 7.86 19.02
CA VAL A 170 0.19 7.78 18.06
C VAL A 170 -1.12 7.52 18.81
N LYS A 171 -1.15 6.59 19.77
CA LYS A 171 -2.34 6.30 20.60
C LYS A 171 -2.82 7.57 21.31
N MET A 172 -1.91 8.25 22.00
CA MET A 172 -2.21 9.50 22.71
C MET A 172 -2.71 10.61 21.76
N ALA A 173 -2.10 10.74 20.57
CA ALA A 173 -2.52 11.73 19.59
C ALA A 173 -3.91 11.45 19.01
N VAL A 174 -4.22 10.17 18.75
CA VAL A 174 -5.55 9.74 18.30
C VAL A 174 -6.60 10.01 19.36
N GLU A 175 -6.34 9.62 20.61
CA GLU A 175 -7.27 9.85 21.71
C GLU A 175 -7.56 11.35 21.90
N LYS A 176 -6.51 12.19 21.92
CA LYS A 176 -6.69 13.65 21.94
C LYS A 176 -7.52 14.16 20.76
N ALA A 177 -7.29 13.66 19.55
CA ALA A 177 -8.03 14.09 18.37
C ALA A 177 -9.53 13.72 18.46
N VAL A 178 -9.85 12.54 18.99
CA VAL A 178 -11.23 12.11 19.25
C VAL A 178 -11.90 13.04 20.26
N GLU A 179 -11.25 13.29 21.40
CA GLU A 179 -11.78 14.17 22.45
C GLU A 179 -11.95 15.63 21.98
N LEU A 180 -11.12 16.10 21.05
CA LEU A 180 -11.24 17.41 20.42
C LEU A 180 -12.36 17.49 19.36
N GLY A 181 -13.06 16.39 19.07
CA GLY A 181 -14.23 16.36 18.19
C GLY A 181 -13.92 16.02 16.73
N ALA A 182 -12.88 15.20 16.47
CA ALA A 182 -12.65 14.64 15.14
C ALA A 182 -13.84 13.76 14.68
N ASP A 183 -14.34 14.01 13.47
CA ASP A 183 -15.37 13.18 12.83
C ASP A 183 -14.76 12.03 12.03
N ALA A 184 -13.50 12.18 11.62
CA ALA A 184 -12.64 11.12 11.10
C ALA A 184 -11.17 11.45 11.39
N LEU A 185 -10.30 10.45 11.31
CA LEU A 185 -8.89 10.57 11.66
C LEU A 185 -8.02 10.22 10.47
N LYS A 186 -6.94 10.98 10.27
CA LYS A 186 -5.88 10.67 9.30
C LYS A 186 -4.60 10.31 10.05
N VAL A 187 -4.31 9.01 10.17
CA VAL A 187 -3.33 8.51 11.16
C VAL A 187 -2.13 7.85 10.47
N PRO A 188 -0.88 8.07 10.93
CA PRO A 188 0.29 7.37 10.41
C PRO A 188 0.22 5.88 10.67
N TYR A 189 0.52 5.07 9.65
CA TYR A 189 0.69 3.63 9.84
C TYR A 189 1.86 3.38 10.80
N THR A 190 1.61 2.57 11.82
CA THR A 190 2.61 2.23 12.86
C THR A 190 3.69 1.28 12.35
N GLY A 191 3.49 0.68 11.17
CA GLY A 191 4.45 -0.21 10.50
C GLY A 191 4.11 -1.69 10.60
N ASP A 192 3.09 -2.06 11.37
CA ASP A 192 2.58 -3.43 11.44
C ASP A 192 1.07 -3.47 11.76
N PRO A 193 0.34 -4.52 11.33
CA PRO A 193 -1.10 -4.59 11.53
C PRO A 193 -1.55 -4.73 12.99
N TYR A 194 -0.71 -5.30 13.86
CA TYR A 194 -1.07 -5.60 15.25
C TYR A 194 -1.09 -4.34 16.10
N SER A 195 -0.03 -3.54 16.03
CA SER A 195 0.01 -2.24 16.71
C SER A 195 -1.04 -1.29 16.15
N PHE A 196 -1.31 -1.36 14.84
CA PHE A 196 -2.33 -0.50 14.21
C PHE A 196 -3.76 -0.87 14.61
N ARG A 197 -4.06 -2.15 14.90
CA ARG A 197 -5.36 -2.53 15.49
C ARG A 197 -5.62 -1.85 16.81
N ASP A 198 -4.60 -1.64 17.63
CA ASP A 198 -4.78 -0.89 18.88
C ASP A 198 -5.04 0.59 18.61
N ILE A 199 -4.44 1.17 17.57
CA ILE A 199 -4.74 2.54 17.13
C ILE A 199 -6.23 2.68 16.74
N VAL A 200 -6.76 1.71 16.00
CA VAL A 200 -8.18 1.67 15.62
C VAL A 200 -9.09 1.50 16.84
N LYS A 201 -8.68 0.72 17.85
CA LYS A 201 -9.47 0.59 19.09
C LYS A 201 -9.55 1.91 19.87
N VAL A 202 -8.44 2.63 20.01
CA VAL A 202 -8.43 3.91 20.75
C VAL A 202 -9.14 5.05 20.01
N SER A 203 -9.49 4.87 18.72
CA SER A 203 -10.30 5.85 18.00
C SER A 203 -11.77 5.85 18.41
N SER A 204 -12.21 4.92 19.28
CA SER A 204 -13.55 4.89 19.87
C SER A 204 -14.69 4.97 18.84
N GLY A 205 -14.50 4.32 17.69
CA GLY A 205 -15.49 4.28 16.61
C GLY A 205 -15.40 5.43 15.59
N VAL A 206 -14.53 6.42 15.82
CA VAL A 206 -14.20 7.43 14.81
C VAL A 206 -13.43 6.76 13.66
N PRO A 207 -13.87 6.92 12.39
CA PRO A 207 -13.22 6.28 11.25
C PRO A 207 -11.75 6.68 11.10
N VAL A 208 -10.88 5.68 10.98
CA VAL A 208 -9.43 5.86 10.80
C VAL A 208 -9.05 5.66 9.35
N LEU A 209 -8.47 6.68 8.72
CA LEU A 209 -7.87 6.63 7.39
C LEU A 209 -6.35 6.69 7.52
N VAL A 210 -5.65 5.73 6.95
CA VAL A 210 -4.19 5.66 7.06
C VAL A 210 -3.51 6.62 6.10
N LEU A 211 -2.67 7.52 6.61
CA LEU A 211 -1.92 8.45 5.77
C LEU A 211 -0.76 7.75 5.04
N GLY A 212 -0.58 8.13 3.78
CA GLY A 212 0.54 7.73 2.94
C GLY A 212 1.79 8.56 3.22
N GLY A 213 2.57 8.17 4.26
CA GLY A 213 3.87 8.77 4.59
C GLY A 213 5.05 8.09 3.90
N TYR A 214 4.89 6.82 3.55
CA TYR A 214 5.86 6.00 2.83
C TYR A 214 5.61 6.04 1.33
N LYS A 215 6.68 6.13 0.53
CA LYS A 215 6.60 5.93 -0.92
C LYS A 215 6.86 4.46 -1.21
N ALA A 216 5.83 3.77 -1.67
CA ALA A 216 5.92 2.38 -2.10
C ALA A 216 6.94 2.23 -3.24
N LEU A 217 7.67 1.11 -3.25
CA LEU A 217 8.62 0.80 -4.31
C LEU A 217 7.90 0.27 -5.56
N SER A 218 6.74 -0.36 -5.35
CA SER A 218 5.88 -0.91 -6.39
C SER A 218 4.40 -0.68 -6.10
N ILE A 219 3.55 -0.85 -7.13
CA ILE A 219 2.09 -0.86 -6.95
C ILE A 219 1.66 -1.99 -6.00
N ARG A 220 2.33 -3.15 -6.08
CA ARG A 220 2.11 -4.27 -5.19
C ARG A 220 2.26 -3.87 -3.72
N ASP A 221 3.34 -3.20 -3.35
CA ASP A 221 3.56 -2.79 -1.96
C ASP A 221 2.45 -1.85 -1.47
N SER A 222 1.96 -0.96 -2.35
CA SER A 222 0.83 -0.08 -2.02
C SER A 222 -0.45 -0.88 -1.75
N LEU A 223 -0.71 -1.90 -2.57
CA LEU A 223 -1.88 -2.78 -2.43
C LEU A 223 -1.77 -3.67 -1.19
N GLU A 224 -0.59 -4.18 -0.85
CA GLU A 224 -0.34 -4.97 0.37
C GLU A 224 -0.55 -4.11 1.62
N VAL A 225 -0.05 -2.88 1.65
CA VAL A 225 -0.32 -1.94 2.76
C VAL A 225 -1.82 -1.67 2.91
N ILE A 226 -2.55 -1.47 1.81
CA ILE A 226 -4.00 -1.30 1.88
C ILE A 226 -4.67 -2.52 2.50
N SER A 227 -4.30 -3.74 2.07
CA SER A 227 -4.85 -4.98 2.65
C SER A 227 -4.63 -5.05 4.16
N GLU A 228 -3.38 -4.83 4.61
CA GLU A 228 -3.02 -4.82 6.01
C GLU A 228 -3.83 -3.79 6.83
N VAL A 229 -3.96 -2.57 6.29
CA VAL A 229 -4.70 -1.48 6.92
C VAL A 229 -6.19 -1.82 7.09
N LEU A 230 -6.80 -2.42 6.07
CA LEU A 230 -8.20 -2.83 6.12
C LEU A 230 -8.40 -4.00 7.11
N GLU A 231 -7.48 -4.96 7.15
CA GLU A 231 -7.44 -6.07 8.11
C GLU A 231 -7.20 -5.63 9.57
N SER A 232 -6.62 -4.44 9.76
CA SER A 232 -6.50 -3.80 11.07
C SER A 232 -7.78 -3.07 11.51
N GLY A 233 -8.78 -2.95 10.65
CA GLY A 233 -10.07 -2.32 10.94
C GLY A 233 -10.15 -0.83 10.58
N ALA A 234 -9.15 -0.28 9.89
CA ALA A 234 -9.20 1.11 9.43
C ALA A 234 -10.26 1.30 8.33
N ALA A 235 -10.88 2.47 8.25
CA ALA A 235 -11.85 2.78 7.19
C ALA A 235 -11.20 2.90 5.80
N GLY A 236 -9.88 3.08 5.70
CA GLY A 236 -9.22 3.13 4.40
C GLY A 236 -7.94 3.93 4.45
N VAL A 237 -7.65 4.67 3.37
CA VAL A 237 -6.35 5.33 3.20
C VAL A 237 -6.47 6.76 2.67
N VAL A 238 -5.51 7.60 3.06
CA VAL A 238 -5.24 8.91 2.48
C VAL A 238 -3.87 8.88 1.80
N PHE A 239 -3.83 8.54 0.51
CA PHE A 239 -2.58 8.40 -0.23
C PHE A 239 -2.25 9.64 -1.05
N GLY A 240 -1.04 10.14 -0.89
CA GLY A 240 -0.52 11.28 -1.64
C GLY A 240 0.42 10.84 -2.74
N ARG A 241 1.72 10.87 -2.41
CA ARG A 241 2.83 10.63 -3.35
C ARG A 241 2.76 9.29 -4.08
N ASN A 242 2.14 8.25 -3.51
CA ASN A 242 1.94 6.96 -4.17
C ASN A 242 0.99 7.02 -5.37
N ILE A 243 0.15 8.05 -5.46
CA ILE A 243 -0.81 8.24 -6.55
C ILE A 243 -0.39 9.41 -7.42
N VAL A 244 -0.18 10.61 -6.84
CA VAL A 244 0.08 11.82 -7.63
C VAL A 244 1.43 11.80 -8.36
N GLN A 245 2.38 10.95 -7.94
CA GLN A 245 3.68 10.80 -8.59
C GLN A 245 3.79 9.55 -9.48
N ASP A 246 2.74 8.74 -9.52
CA ASP A 246 2.66 7.56 -10.37
C ASP A 246 2.61 7.97 -11.85
N GLN A 247 3.03 7.06 -12.73
CA GLN A 247 2.98 7.30 -14.18
C GLN A 247 1.54 7.19 -14.70
N ASN A 248 0.72 6.33 -14.08
CA ASN A 248 -0.68 6.09 -14.41
C ASN A 248 -1.56 6.26 -13.14
N PRO A 249 -1.79 7.51 -12.66
CA PRO A 249 -2.56 7.74 -11.44
C PRO A 249 -4.00 7.20 -11.49
N ASP A 250 -4.63 7.18 -12.67
CA ASP A 250 -5.98 6.64 -12.86
C ASP A 250 -6.03 5.13 -12.65
N GLU A 251 -5.06 4.38 -13.22
CA GLU A 251 -4.94 2.94 -13.01
C GLU A 251 -4.65 2.64 -11.53
N ALA A 252 -3.71 3.38 -10.91
CA ALA A 252 -3.38 3.21 -9.50
C ALA A 252 -4.62 3.35 -8.60
N VAL A 253 -5.43 4.40 -8.80
CA VAL A 253 -6.68 4.61 -8.05
C VAL A 253 -7.66 3.46 -8.28
N ARG A 254 -7.88 3.02 -9.53
CA ARG A 254 -8.80 1.89 -9.82
C ARG A 254 -8.38 0.61 -9.11
N LEU A 255 -7.09 0.28 -9.14
CA LEU A 255 -6.56 -0.92 -8.48
C LEU A 255 -6.73 -0.84 -6.95
N MET A 256 -6.47 0.33 -6.36
CA MET A 256 -6.66 0.52 -4.92
C MET A 256 -8.14 0.38 -4.52
N LYS A 257 -9.07 0.91 -5.32
CA LYS A 257 -10.51 0.77 -5.05
C LYS A 257 -11.01 -0.67 -5.12
N ARG A 258 -10.45 -1.51 -5.98
CA ARG A 258 -10.79 -2.95 -6.05
C ARG A 258 -10.51 -3.67 -4.73
N ILE A 259 -9.47 -3.26 -4.00
CA ILE A 259 -9.21 -3.81 -2.66
C ILE A 259 -10.11 -3.14 -1.61
N ILE A 260 -10.18 -1.80 -1.61
CA ILE A 260 -10.88 -1.02 -0.58
C ILE A 260 -12.38 -1.29 -0.57
N HIS A 261 -13.02 -1.30 -1.74
CA HIS A 261 -14.47 -1.49 -1.90
C HIS A 261 -14.83 -2.85 -2.53
N GLY A 262 -13.97 -3.39 -3.41
CA GLY A 262 -14.28 -4.58 -4.23
C GLY A 262 -14.04 -5.93 -3.54
N LYS A 263 -13.50 -5.96 -2.32
CA LYS A 263 -13.11 -7.18 -1.56
C LYS A 263 -12.11 -8.08 -2.30
N GLU A 264 -11.48 -7.59 -3.35
CA GLU A 264 -10.47 -8.33 -4.09
C GLU A 264 -9.15 -8.40 -3.32
N THR A 265 -8.45 -9.52 -3.42
CA THR A 265 -7.12 -9.62 -2.81
C THR A 265 -6.04 -9.05 -3.73
N VAL A 266 -4.90 -8.66 -3.16
CA VAL A 266 -3.70 -8.28 -3.93
C VAL A 266 -3.34 -9.40 -4.94
N THR A 267 -3.47 -10.65 -4.52
CA THR A 267 -3.18 -11.82 -5.35
C THR A 267 -4.08 -11.88 -6.59
N ASP A 268 -5.37 -11.57 -6.45
CA ASP A 268 -6.33 -11.59 -7.56
C ASP A 268 -5.95 -10.54 -8.61
N ILE A 269 -5.68 -9.32 -8.16
CA ILE A 269 -5.23 -8.21 -9.00
C ILE A 269 -3.92 -8.55 -9.72
N LEU A 270 -2.93 -9.10 -9.02
CA LEU A 270 -1.64 -9.43 -9.63
C LEU A 270 -1.78 -10.57 -10.65
N ARG A 271 -2.67 -11.54 -10.42
CA ARG A 271 -2.90 -12.66 -11.34
C ARG A 271 -3.46 -12.21 -12.69
N GLU A 272 -4.32 -11.21 -12.71
CA GLU A 272 -4.85 -10.65 -13.97
C GLU A 272 -3.78 -9.95 -14.81
N ARG A 273 -2.73 -9.46 -14.15
CA ARG A 273 -1.62 -8.73 -14.79
C ARG A 273 -0.50 -9.66 -15.25
N ILE A 274 -0.63 -10.96 -15.01
CA ILE A 274 0.31 -11.97 -15.49
C ILE A 274 0.31 -12.01 -17.01
N LYS A 275 1.49 -11.86 -17.62
CA LYS A 275 1.71 -12.09 -19.05
C LYS A 275 2.37 -13.46 -19.25
N PRO A 276 1.66 -14.47 -19.78
CA PRO A 276 2.27 -15.76 -20.05
C PRO A 276 3.28 -15.72 -21.22
N PRO A 277 4.33 -16.56 -21.20
CA PRO A 277 4.71 -17.44 -20.09
C PRO A 277 5.42 -16.67 -18.96
N VAL A 278 5.13 -17.01 -17.71
CA VAL A 278 5.84 -16.46 -16.54
C VAL A 278 7.20 -17.13 -16.45
N ARG A 279 8.25 -16.43 -16.90
CA ARG A 279 9.62 -16.94 -16.85
C ARG A 279 10.38 -16.35 -15.67
N ILE A 280 10.95 -17.22 -14.83
CA ILE A 280 11.88 -16.80 -13.78
C ILE A 280 13.26 -16.59 -14.41
N ILE A 281 13.81 -15.38 -14.26
CA ILE A 281 15.15 -14.99 -14.68
C ILE A 281 16.09 -15.06 -13.48
N VAL A 282 17.27 -15.64 -13.69
CA VAL A 282 18.32 -15.79 -12.68
C VAL A 282 19.46 -14.82 -12.97
N ASP A 283 19.88 -14.10 -11.94
CA ASP A 283 21.04 -13.23 -11.90
C ASP A 283 21.97 -13.74 -10.79
N ALA A 284 22.86 -14.67 -11.17
CA ALA A 284 23.69 -15.43 -10.22
C ALA A 284 24.66 -14.53 -9.44
N GLU A 285 25.15 -13.44 -10.05
CA GLU A 285 26.06 -12.49 -9.40
C GLU A 285 25.44 -11.81 -8.17
N LYS A 286 24.10 -11.72 -8.12
CA LYS A 286 23.37 -11.16 -6.98
C LYS A 286 23.07 -12.19 -5.90
N CYS A 287 23.20 -13.48 -6.19
CA CYS A 287 22.87 -14.53 -5.23
C CYS A 287 23.88 -14.54 -4.08
N SER A 288 23.38 -14.39 -2.86
CA SER A 288 24.21 -14.46 -1.65
C SER A 288 24.24 -15.86 -1.02
N GLY A 289 23.58 -16.86 -1.63
CA GLY A 289 23.51 -18.21 -1.08
C GLY A 289 22.64 -18.36 0.18
N CYS A 290 21.77 -17.39 0.50
CA CYS A 290 21.01 -17.39 1.75
C CYS A 290 19.90 -18.47 1.85
N ARG A 291 19.56 -19.13 0.74
CA ARG A 291 18.56 -20.22 0.65
C ARG A 291 17.13 -19.88 1.06
N VAL A 292 16.82 -18.60 1.29
CA VAL A 292 15.46 -18.13 1.60
C VAL A 292 14.45 -18.53 0.52
N CYS A 293 14.84 -18.51 -0.75
CA CYS A 293 13.97 -18.91 -1.85
C CYS A 293 13.64 -20.42 -1.85
N GLU A 294 14.56 -21.29 -1.41
CA GLU A 294 14.31 -22.73 -1.25
C GLU A 294 13.32 -22.96 -0.10
N ILE A 295 13.55 -22.30 1.04
CA ILE A 295 12.67 -22.37 2.21
C ILE A 295 11.27 -21.83 1.91
N ALA A 296 11.16 -20.69 1.23
CA ALA A 296 9.88 -20.14 0.82
C ALA A 296 9.11 -21.11 -0.08
N CYS A 297 9.81 -21.76 -1.02
CA CYS A 297 9.19 -22.74 -1.90
C CYS A 297 8.71 -23.99 -1.14
N SER A 298 9.55 -24.59 -0.29
CA SER A 298 9.16 -25.77 0.47
C SER A 298 8.04 -25.47 1.45
N PHE A 299 8.04 -24.31 2.12
CA PHE A 299 6.94 -23.93 3.00
C PHE A 299 5.64 -23.73 2.21
N THR A 300 5.67 -23.03 1.09
CA THR A 300 4.46 -22.75 0.29
C THR A 300 3.77 -24.02 -0.14
N HIS A 301 4.52 -25.00 -0.65
CA HIS A 301 3.95 -26.20 -1.25
C HIS A 301 3.85 -27.40 -0.30
N GLU A 302 4.78 -27.53 0.63
CA GLU A 302 4.94 -28.72 1.48
C GLU A 302 4.73 -28.44 2.96
N LYS A 303 4.57 -27.16 3.35
CA LYS A 303 4.39 -26.72 4.74
C LYS A 303 5.54 -27.14 5.67
N VAL A 304 6.75 -27.30 5.11
CA VAL A 304 7.98 -27.61 5.86
C VAL A 304 9.08 -26.60 5.54
N PHE A 305 10.01 -26.42 6.47
CA PHE A 305 11.18 -25.55 6.32
C PHE A 305 12.42 -26.38 5.93
N ASP A 306 12.32 -27.13 4.83
CA ASP A 306 13.38 -28.01 4.35
C ASP A 306 13.77 -27.64 2.89
N PRO A 307 15.00 -27.16 2.61
CA PRO A 307 15.45 -26.87 1.25
C PRO A 307 15.38 -28.09 0.32
N SER A 308 15.58 -29.30 0.86
CA SER A 308 15.50 -30.54 0.09
C SER A 308 14.10 -30.83 -0.44
N MET A 309 13.09 -30.07 -0.03
CA MET A 309 11.69 -30.15 -0.47
C MET A 309 11.29 -29.02 -1.44
N ALA A 310 12.22 -28.12 -1.80
CA ALA A 310 11.98 -27.02 -2.73
C ALA A 310 11.95 -27.44 -4.22
N ARG A 311 11.26 -26.68 -5.08
CA ARG A 311 11.18 -26.92 -6.55
C ARG A 311 12.24 -26.16 -7.36
N LEU A 312 13.25 -25.66 -6.65
CA LEU A 312 14.44 -24.97 -7.14
C LEU A 312 15.60 -25.37 -6.21
N ARG A 313 16.83 -25.08 -6.63
CA ARG A 313 18.01 -25.37 -5.81
C ARG A 313 19.08 -24.29 -5.95
N ILE A 314 19.89 -24.08 -4.92
CA ILE A 314 21.08 -23.24 -4.99
C ILE A 314 22.33 -24.11 -4.89
N GLU A 315 23.15 -24.09 -5.93
CA GLU A 315 24.49 -24.68 -5.86
C GLU A 315 25.51 -23.68 -5.38
N ASN A 316 26.53 -24.19 -4.72
CA ASN A 316 27.72 -23.45 -4.34
C ASN A 316 28.88 -23.89 -5.22
N SER A 317 29.69 -22.93 -5.66
CA SER A 317 30.99 -23.20 -6.28
C SER A 317 31.93 -23.92 -5.30
N SER A 318 32.92 -24.62 -5.84
CA SER A 318 33.97 -25.28 -5.05
C SER A 318 34.75 -24.32 -4.14
N THR A 319 34.83 -23.04 -4.51
CA THR A 319 35.49 -21.99 -3.71
C THR A 319 34.63 -21.45 -2.58
N GLY A 320 33.33 -21.74 -2.56
CA GLY A 320 32.40 -21.19 -1.58
C GLY A 320 31.95 -19.74 -1.83
N VAL A 321 32.44 -19.10 -2.90
CA VAL A 321 32.28 -17.65 -3.13
C VAL A 321 31.13 -17.34 -4.08
N LEU A 322 30.82 -18.26 -5.01
CA LEU A 322 29.76 -18.09 -6.00
C LEU A 322 28.59 -19.03 -5.74
N PHE A 323 27.38 -18.47 -5.81
CA PHE A 323 26.13 -19.21 -5.63
C PHE A 323 25.30 -19.13 -6.90
N THR A 324 24.84 -20.27 -7.41
CA THR A 324 24.04 -20.33 -8.64
C THR A 324 22.66 -20.90 -8.34
N PRO A 325 21.60 -20.09 -8.44
CA PRO A 325 20.23 -20.59 -8.41
C PRO A 325 19.89 -21.36 -9.69
N TYR A 326 19.30 -22.54 -9.56
CA TYR A 326 18.70 -23.29 -10.66
C TYR A 326 17.19 -23.34 -10.47
N VAL A 327 16.47 -22.92 -11.51
CA VAL A 327 15.00 -22.88 -11.57
C VAL A 327 14.51 -23.59 -12.82
N CYS A 328 13.19 -23.84 -12.91
CA CYS A 328 12.59 -24.40 -14.13
C CYS A 328 12.75 -23.43 -15.30
N THR A 329 13.33 -23.90 -16.41
CA THR A 329 13.58 -23.09 -17.62
C THR A 329 12.40 -23.03 -18.58
N LEU A 330 11.31 -23.77 -18.29
CA LEU A 330 10.15 -23.93 -19.19
C LEU A 330 10.54 -24.44 -20.59
N CYS A 331 11.56 -25.31 -20.69
CA CYS A 331 11.94 -25.97 -21.95
C CYS A 331 10.98 -27.10 -22.37
N TYR A 332 10.08 -27.51 -21.46
CA TYR A 332 9.07 -28.55 -21.67
C TYR A 332 9.59 -29.96 -22.02
N SER A 333 10.90 -30.22 -21.88
CA SER A 333 11.45 -31.57 -22.11
C SER A 333 10.75 -32.63 -21.27
N CYS A 334 10.40 -32.31 -20.01
CA CYS A 334 9.64 -33.20 -19.13
C CYS A 334 8.25 -33.58 -19.68
N VAL A 335 7.55 -32.64 -20.31
CA VAL A 335 6.23 -32.86 -20.93
C VAL A 335 6.39 -33.80 -22.12
N ASN A 336 7.39 -33.54 -22.97
CA ASN A 336 7.61 -34.29 -24.21
C ASN A 336 8.00 -35.76 -23.97
N VAL A 337 8.71 -36.06 -22.88
CA VAL A 337 9.15 -37.43 -22.55
C VAL A 337 8.18 -38.20 -21.67
N CYS A 338 7.06 -37.62 -21.23
CA CYS A 338 6.15 -38.28 -20.29
C CYS A 338 5.32 -39.38 -20.98
N PRO A 339 5.57 -40.68 -20.72
CA PRO A 339 4.85 -41.75 -21.42
C PRO A 339 3.36 -41.81 -21.06
N GLN A 340 3.03 -41.44 -19.82
CA GLN A 340 1.66 -41.41 -19.31
C GLN A 340 0.88 -40.15 -19.69
N LYS A 341 1.52 -39.17 -20.36
CA LYS A 341 0.95 -37.84 -20.67
C LYS A 341 0.35 -37.15 -19.43
N ALA A 342 0.95 -37.40 -18.27
CA ALA A 342 0.54 -36.85 -16.98
C ALA A 342 0.96 -35.38 -16.81
N LEU A 343 1.85 -34.86 -17.68
CA LEU A 343 2.36 -33.50 -17.62
C LEU A 343 1.76 -32.66 -18.75
N LYS A 344 1.23 -31.48 -18.43
CA LYS A 344 0.65 -30.54 -19.40
C LYS A 344 1.12 -29.11 -19.13
N VAL A 345 1.11 -28.26 -20.14
CA VAL A 345 1.44 -26.84 -20.00
C VAL A 345 0.17 -26.05 -19.69
N ASN A 346 0.18 -25.29 -18.60
CA ASN A 346 -0.87 -24.34 -18.28
C ASN A 346 -0.74 -23.13 -19.23
N SER A 347 -1.78 -22.85 -20.02
CA SER A 347 -1.78 -21.76 -21.00
C SER A 347 -1.79 -20.35 -20.39
N LYS A 348 -2.23 -20.20 -19.13
CA LYS A 348 -2.30 -18.90 -18.42
C LYS A 348 -0.99 -18.50 -17.78
N THR A 349 -0.16 -19.46 -17.36
CA THR A 349 1.09 -19.20 -16.65
C THR A 349 2.33 -19.69 -17.40
N GLY A 350 2.16 -20.64 -18.32
CA GLY A 350 3.26 -21.38 -18.94
C GLY A 350 3.87 -22.47 -18.04
N ALA A 351 3.38 -22.63 -16.80
CA ALA A 351 3.84 -23.67 -15.88
C ALA A 351 3.53 -25.07 -16.40
N VAL A 352 4.30 -26.07 -15.94
CA VAL A 352 3.92 -27.47 -16.15
C VAL A 352 3.07 -27.92 -14.97
N GLU A 353 1.96 -28.59 -15.27
CA GLU A 353 1.03 -29.17 -14.29
C GLU A 353 1.08 -30.70 -14.37
N VAL A 354 0.96 -31.35 -13.21
CA VAL A 354 0.89 -32.81 -13.12
C VAL A 354 -0.53 -33.24 -12.83
N SER A 355 -1.05 -34.18 -13.59
CA SER A 355 -2.23 -34.99 -13.26
C SER A 355 -1.81 -36.14 -12.34
N PRO A 356 -2.07 -36.08 -11.02
CA PRO A 356 -1.63 -37.13 -10.08
C PRO A 356 -2.18 -38.51 -10.43
N GLU A 357 -3.40 -38.57 -10.97
CA GLU A 357 -4.09 -39.78 -11.40
C GLU A 357 -3.43 -40.50 -12.58
N LEU A 358 -2.64 -39.80 -13.39
CA LEU A 358 -1.90 -40.37 -14.53
C LEU A 358 -0.42 -40.62 -14.20
N CYS A 359 0.11 -39.94 -13.17
CA CYS A 359 1.53 -40.00 -12.86
C CYS A 359 1.88 -41.27 -12.07
N GLN A 360 2.64 -42.18 -12.70
CA GLN A 360 3.12 -43.41 -12.06
C GLN A 360 4.46 -43.25 -11.32
N GLY A 361 5.04 -42.04 -11.28
CA GLY A 361 6.31 -41.81 -10.58
C GLY A 361 7.55 -42.45 -11.21
N CYS A 362 7.56 -42.69 -12.53
CA CYS A 362 8.63 -43.43 -13.23
C CYS A 362 10.00 -42.70 -13.32
N GLY A 363 10.06 -41.38 -13.13
CA GLY A 363 11.32 -40.64 -13.05
C GLY A 363 11.96 -40.18 -14.37
N ILE A 364 11.47 -40.60 -15.54
CA ILE A 364 12.03 -40.21 -16.86
C ILE A 364 12.16 -38.68 -17.02
N CYS A 365 11.14 -37.94 -16.55
CA CYS A 365 11.16 -36.48 -16.57
C CYS A 365 12.25 -35.86 -15.67
N VAL A 366 12.62 -36.52 -14.57
CA VAL A 366 13.69 -36.08 -13.66
C VAL A 366 15.03 -36.20 -14.35
N GLU A 367 15.31 -37.36 -14.96
CA GLU A 367 16.56 -37.62 -15.68
C GLU A 367 16.75 -36.69 -16.89
N THR A 368 15.66 -36.33 -17.56
CA THR A 368 15.69 -35.47 -18.75
C THR A 368 15.80 -33.98 -18.41
N CYS A 369 15.59 -33.57 -17.16
CA CYS A 369 15.53 -32.16 -16.79
C CYS A 369 16.90 -31.47 -16.95
N PRO A 370 17.10 -30.56 -17.93
CA PRO A 370 18.40 -29.94 -18.16
C PRO A 370 18.84 -29.02 -17.02
N ALA A 371 17.89 -28.46 -16.27
CA ALA A 371 18.18 -27.65 -15.09
C ALA A 371 18.42 -28.50 -13.82
N GLY A 372 18.08 -29.80 -13.85
CA GLY A 372 18.19 -30.69 -12.71
C GLY A 372 17.37 -30.24 -11.48
N VAL A 373 16.19 -29.64 -11.70
CA VAL A 373 15.33 -29.11 -10.61
C VAL A 373 14.12 -29.98 -10.30
N LEU A 374 13.85 -30.98 -11.13
CA LEU A 374 12.80 -31.97 -10.88
C LEU A 374 13.34 -33.07 -9.97
N LYS A 375 12.46 -33.64 -9.14
CA LYS A 375 12.82 -34.77 -8.26
C LYS A 375 11.61 -35.63 -7.94
N LEU A 376 11.86 -36.88 -7.54
CA LEU A 376 10.86 -37.77 -6.97
C LEU A 376 11.10 -37.88 -5.47
N VAL A 377 10.06 -37.64 -4.68
CA VAL A 377 10.07 -37.87 -3.23
C VAL A 377 8.88 -38.78 -2.91
N ASN A 378 9.17 -39.97 -2.39
CA ASN A 378 8.16 -41.00 -2.09
C ASN A 378 7.23 -41.29 -3.29
N GLY A 379 7.80 -41.36 -4.49
CA GLY A 379 7.05 -41.60 -5.74
C GLY A 379 6.28 -40.39 -6.29
N ARG A 380 6.20 -39.27 -5.56
CA ARG A 380 5.58 -38.03 -6.05
C ARG A 380 6.60 -37.15 -6.76
N LEU A 381 6.21 -36.64 -7.94
CA LEU A 381 7.01 -35.69 -8.71
C LEU A 381 6.92 -34.29 -8.12
N PHE A 382 8.08 -33.70 -7.85
CA PHE A 382 8.23 -32.31 -7.43
C PHE A 382 8.69 -31.50 -8.63
N LEU A 383 7.88 -30.50 -8.95
CA LEU A 383 7.94 -29.70 -10.15
C LEU A 383 7.54 -28.27 -9.78
N CYS A 384 8.21 -27.29 -10.37
CA CYS A 384 7.81 -25.89 -10.24
C CYS A 384 6.54 -25.63 -11.07
N ASP A 385 5.46 -25.28 -10.37
CA ASP A 385 4.16 -24.86 -10.91
C ASP A 385 4.07 -23.33 -11.04
N LEU A 386 5.20 -22.63 -10.87
CA LEU A 386 5.32 -21.17 -10.81
C LEU A 386 4.41 -20.51 -9.77
N CYS A 387 3.96 -21.25 -8.76
CA CYS A 387 3.00 -20.81 -7.74
C CYS A 387 1.76 -20.15 -8.38
N ASN A 388 1.21 -20.77 -9.42
CA ASN A 388 0.10 -20.23 -10.23
C ASN A 388 0.42 -18.85 -10.83
N GLY A 389 1.68 -18.72 -11.25
CA GLY A 389 2.21 -17.54 -11.91
C GLY A 389 2.78 -16.50 -10.97
N LEU A 390 2.64 -16.58 -9.64
CA LEU A 390 3.24 -15.67 -8.65
C LEU A 390 4.34 -16.37 -7.81
N PRO A 391 5.56 -16.61 -8.32
CA PRO A 391 6.54 -17.46 -7.65
C PRO A 391 7.00 -16.86 -6.30
N GLU A 392 6.72 -17.57 -5.21
CA GLU A 392 7.15 -17.18 -3.86
C GLU A 392 8.68 -17.11 -3.74
N CYS A 393 9.41 -17.97 -4.46
CA CYS A 393 10.87 -17.91 -4.50
C CYS A 393 11.41 -16.57 -5.05
N VAL A 394 10.68 -15.92 -5.95
CA VAL A 394 10.99 -14.57 -6.46
C VAL A 394 10.60 -13.52 -5.43
N LYS A 395 9.38 -13.61 -4.86
CA LYS A 395 8.89 -12.68 -3.83
C LYS A 395 9.87 -12.55 -2.65
N TRP A 396 10.40 -13.66 -2.18
CA TRP A 396 11.28 -13.70 -1.01
C TRP A 396 12.78 -13.50 -1.33
N CYS A 397 13.14 -13.25 -2.60
CA CYS A 397 14.53 -13.04 -2.99
C CYS A 397 14.98 -11.60 -2.70
N SER A 398 15.43 -11.34 -1.46
CA SER A 398 15.88 -10.00 -1.02
C SER A 398 17.03 -9.39 -1.85
N ARG A 399 17.80 -10.21 -2.56
CA ARG A 399 18.90 -9.77 -3.44
C ARG A 399 18.44 -9.49 -4.88
N ASN A 400 17.20 -9.79 -5.22
CA ASN A 400 16.68 -9.75 -6.59
C ASN A 400 17.54 -10.59 -7.56
N ALA A 401 18.10 -11.70 -7.07
CA ALA A 401 18.80 -12.71 -7.87
C ALA A 401 17.81 -13.57 -8.68
N LEU A 402 16.55 -13.64 -8.25
CA LEU A 402 15.43 -14.23 -8.98
C LEU A 402 14.42 -13.13 -9.31
N ARG A 403 13.95 -13.06 -10.56
CA ARG A 403 12.93 -12.09 -11.02
C ARG A 403 12.00 -12.76 -12.02
N VAL A 404 10.86 -12.12 -12.31
CA VAL A 404 10.01 -12.53 -13.43
C VAL A 404 10.27 -11.65 -14.65
N GLU A 405 10.38 -12.27 -15.82
CA GLU A 405 10.53 -11.59 -17.11
C GLU A 405 9.35 -10.63 -17.35
N GLY A 406 9.62 -9.35 -17.63
CA GLY A 406 8.58 -8.32 -17.75
C GLY A 406 8.15 -7.64 -16.44
N GLY A 407 8.68 -8.08 -15.29
CA GLY A 407 8.44 -7.48 -13.97
C GLY A 407 7.19 -7.99 -13.24
N TRP A 408 7.00 -7.50 -12.01
CA TRP A 408 5.80 -7.66 -11.19
C TRP A 408 5.06 -6.33 -11.08
#